data_AF-A0A2E4E1P6-F1
#
_entry.id   AF-A0A2E4E1P6-F1
#
_cell.length_a   1.000
_cell.length_b   1.000
_cell.length_c   1.000
_cell.angle_alpha   90.00
_cell.angle_beta   90.00
_cell.angle_gamma   90.00
#
_symmetry.space_group_name_H-M   'P 1'
#
loop_
_entity.id
_entity.type
_entity.pdbx_description
1 polymer ?
#
loop_
_entity_poly.entity_id
_entity_poly.type
_entity_poly.pdbx_seq_one_letter_code
_entity_poly.pdbx_strand_id
1 'polypeptide(L)'
;MILYRRKNIKINFKHLRTTNYIEQIRNIRKKILYTHLPTNLCFYKEDFLSATHHFGIFIDNELVSVLTLIKNFYIYNTKLPSYQLRGMATKTEFQRKNIGKSLLQKSLHFINLRTNTSLVWCNARKNVLNFYSKNEFKKQGSLFYIKNIGLHYTMYFDCRLLKKQY
;
A
#
# COMPACT_ATOMS: atom_id res chain seq x y z
N MET A 1 -21.48 8.13 38.63
CA MET A 1 -20.33 7.38 38.09
C MET A 1 -20.70 6.87 36.69
N ILE A 2 -20.43 7.67 35.64
CA ILE A 2 -20.83 7.34 34.26
C ILE A 2 -19.91 6.27 33.71
N LEU A 3 -20.43 5.04 33.55
CA LEU A 3 -19.77 3.93 32.88
C LEU A 3 -19.62 4.26 31.39
N TYR A 4 -18.45 4.75 30.98
CA TYR A 4 -18.06 4.82 29.57
C TYR A 4 -17.94 3.39 29.03
N ARG A 5 -19.02 2.86 28.44
CA ARG A 5 -19.01 1.64 27.62
C ARG A 5 -18.02 1.86 26.48
N ARG A 6 -16.84 1.22 26.52
CA ARG A 6 -15.91 1.17 25.38
C ARG A 6 -16.68 0.61 24.18
N LYS A 7 -16.97 1.46 23.18
CA LYS A 7 -17.46 0.96 21.88
C LYS A 7 -16.42 -0.01 21.33
N ASN A 8 -16.81 -1.24 21.06
CA ASN A 8 -15.97 -2.22 20.37
C ASN A 8 -15.73 -1.74 18.94
N ILE A 9 -14.59 -1.08 18.69
CA ILE A 9 -14.19 -0.62 17.36
C ILE A 9 -13.92 -1.85 16.49
N LYS A 10 -14.63 -1.98 15.37
CA LYS A 10 -14.48 -3.13 14.48
C LYS A 10 -13.48 -2.82 13.37
N ILE A 11 -12.33 -3.49 13.37
CA ILE A 11 -11.27 -3.34 12.36
C ILE A 11 -11.26 -4.54 11.42
N ASN A 12 -11.45 -4.32 10.11
CA ASN A 12 -11.48 -5.40 9.12
C ASN A 12 -10.48 -5.15 7.98
N PHE A 13 -9.62 -6.12 7.70
CA PHE A 13 -8.81 -6.15 6.48
C PHE A 13 -9.60 -6.81 5.36
N LYS A 14 -9.56 -6.23 4.14
CA LYS A 14 -10.24 -6.79 2.96
C LYS A 14 -9.36 -6.70 1.71
N HIS A 15 -9.46 -7.73 0.88
CA HIS A 15 -9.05 -7.69 -0.53
C HIS A 15 -10.23 -7.16 -1.36
N LEU A 16 -10.00 -6.09 -2.11
CA LEU A 16 -11.02 -5.27 -2.75
C LEU A 16 -10.94 -5.46 -4.27
N ARG A 17 -12.00 -6.01 -4.86
CA ARG A 17 -12.02 -6.38 -6.30
C ARG A 17 -13.15 -5.75 -7.11
N THR A 18 -14.16 -5.18 -6.47
CA THR A 18 -15.33 -4.62 -7.19
C THR A 18 -15.08 -3.19 -7.62
N THR A 19 -15.72 -2.76 -8.72
CA THR A 19 -15.63 -1.39 -9.25
C THR A 19 -15.97 -0.33 -8.20
N ASN A 20 -16.98 -0.56 -7.37
CA ASN A 20 -17.35 0.35 -6.29
C ASN A 20 -16.20 0.59 -5.29
N TYR A 21 -15.43 -0.44 -4.95
CA TYR A 21 -14.27 -0.25 -4.07
C TYR A 21 -13.13 0.49 -4.77
N ILE A 22 -12.92 0.28 -6.07
CA ILE A 22 -11.89 0.98 -6.84
C ILE A 22 -12.15 2.49 -6.82
N GLU A 23 -13.41 2.92 -6.97
CA GLU A 23 -13.77 4.34 -6.85
C GLU A 23 -13.51 4.91 -5.44
N GLN A 24 -13.84 4.15 -4.38
CA GLN A 24 -13.50 4.56 -3.01
C GLN A 24 -11.99 4.67 -2.78
N ILE A 25 -11.21 3.76 -3.35
CA ILE A 25 -9.75 3.79 -3.31
C ILE A 25 -9.22 5.04 -4.03
N ARG A 26 -9.74 5.37 -5.21
CA ARG A 26 -9.37 6.58 -5.98
C ARG A 26 -9.64 7.84 -5.19
N ASN A 27 -10.78 7.90 -4.49
CA ASN A 27 -11.11 9.02 -3.61
C ASN A 27 -10.09 9.20 -2.48
N ILE A 28 -9.67 8.11 -1.84
CA ILE A 28 -8.63 8.18 -0.78
C ILE A 28 -7.28 8.57 -1.36
N ARG A 29 -6.86 7.99 -2.50
CA ARG A 29 -5.62 8.37 -3.20
C ARG A 29 -5.63 9.86 -3.54
N LYS A 30 -6.72 10.38 -4.10
CA LYS A 30 -6.86 11.80 -4.43
C LYS A 30 -6.73 12.68 -3.19
N LYS A 31 -7.47 12.36 -2.11
CA LYS A 31 -7.46 13.17 -0.89
C LYS A 31 -6.14 13.15 -0.12
N ILE A 32 -5.41 12.04 -0.14
CA ILE A 32 -4.22 11.84 0.72
C ILE A 32 -2.90 11.94 -0.06
N LEU A 33 -2.85 11.46 -1.30
CA LEU A 33 -1.62 11.41 -2.09
C LEU A 33 -1.52 12.53 -3.10
N TYR A 34 -2.65 13.04 -3.60
CA TYR A 34 -2.73 13.94 -4.75
C TYR A 34 -3.63 15.15 -4.48
N THR A 35 -3.71 15.61 -3.22
CA THR A 35 -4.66 16.64 -2.75
C THR A 35 -4.66 17.87 -3.66
N HIS A 36 -3.46 18.38 -3.98
CA HIS A 36 -3.23 19.57 -4.81
C HIS A 36 -2.74 19.26 -6.22
N LEU A 37 -2.88 18.01 -6.67
CA LEU A 37 -2.40 17.56 -7.97
C LEU A 37 -3.56 17.15 -8.89
N PRO A 38 -3.36 17.10 -10.21
CA PRO A 38 -4.40 16.68 -11.16
C PRO A 38 -5.05 15.34 -10.79
N THR A 39 -6.38 15.26 -10.92
CA THR A 39 -7.16 14.09 -10.48
C THR A 39 -6.77 12.82 -11.25
N ASN A 40 -6.35 12.95 -12.51
CA ASN A 40 -5.87 11.81 -13.30
C ASN A 40 -4.73 11.02 -12.63
N LEU A 41 -3.96 11.62 -11.72
CA LEU A 41 -2.91 10.91 -10.98
C LEU A 41 -3.44 9.84 -10.00
N CYS A 42 -4.71 9.92 -9.57
CA CYS A 42 -5.31 8.88 -8.72
C CYS A 42 -5.83 7.67 -9.49
N PHE A 43 -5.95 7.78 -10.82
CA PHE A 43 -6.35 6.72 -11.73
C PHE A 43 -5.14 5.94 -12.21
N TYR A 44 -5.07 4.65 -11.88
CA TYR A 44 -4.04 3.78 -12.44
C TYR A 44 -4.68 2.98 -13.56
N LYS A 45 -4.04 2.95 -14.73
CA LYS A 45 -4.51 2.15 -15.88
C LYS A 45 -4.64 0.66 -15.52
N GLU A 46 -3.86 0.21 -14.55
CA GLU A 46 -3.83 -1.16 -14.06
C GLU A 46 -4.92 -1.49 -13.03
N ASP A 47 -5.70 -0.52 -12.54
CA ASP A 47 -6.69 -0.74 -11.46
C ASP A 47 -7.68 -1.88 -11.77
N PHE A 48 -7.99 -2.11 -13.04
CA PHE A 48 -8.95 -3.14 -13.47
C PHE A 48 -8.29 -4.41 -14.02
N LEU A 49 -6.96 -4.52 -14.00
CA LEU A 49 -6.29 -5.74 -14.43
C LEU A 49 -6.48 -6.85 -13.39
N SER A 50 -6.73 -8.07 -13.85
CA SER A 50 -6.90 -9.25 -12.98
C SER A 50 -5.69 -9.56 -12.10
N ALA A 51 -4.50 -9.14 -12.55
CA ALA A 51 -3.25 -9.25 -11.81
C ALA A 51 -3.05 -8.14 -10.77
N THR A 52 -3.90 -7.11 -10.71
CA THR A 52 -3.81 -6.03 -9.72
C THR A 52 -4.58 -6.40 -8.46
N HIS A 53 -3.97 -6.18 -7.30
CA HIS A 53 -4.57 -6.45 -6.01
C HIS A 53 -4.74 -5.16 -5.21
N HIS A 54 -5.97 -4.83 -4.84
CA HIS A 54 -6.26 -3.73 -3.94
C HIS A 54 -6.61 -4.24 -2.55
N PHE A 55 -6.09 -3.59 -1.52
CA PHE A 55 -6.39 -3.93 -0.14
C PHE A 55 -6.86 -2.72 0.62
N GLY A 56 -7.67 -2.96 1.64
CA GLY A 56 -8.12 -1.90 2.53
C GLY A 56 -8.31 -2.35 3.96
N ILE A 57 -8.19 -1.40 4.88
CA ILE A 57 -8.67 -1.53 6.26
C ILE A 57 -9.94 -0.72 6.41
N PHE A 58 -10.95 -1.36 7.00
CA PHE A 58 -12.19 -0.74 7.40
C PHE A 58 -12.22 -0.58 8.92
N ILE A 59 -12.69 0.57 9.39
CA ILE A 59 -13.01 0.84 10.79
C ILE A 59 -14.45 1.30 10.85
N ASP A 60 -15.29 0.59 11.60
CA ASP A 60 -16.72 0.89 11.72
C ASP A 60 -17.40 1.08 10.35
N ASN A 61 -17.09 0.16 9.42
CA ASN A 61 -17.53 0.13 8.02
C ASN A 61 -17.00 1.25 7.10
N GLU A 62 -16.16 2.15 7.60
CA GLU A 62 -15.48 3.16 6.79
C GLU A 62 -14.16 2.63 6.23
N LEU A 63 -13.91 2.78 4.93
CA LEU A 63 -12.59 2.52 4.35
C LEU A 63 -11.61 3.63 4.76
N VAL A 64 -10.59 3.29 5.56
CA VAL A 64 -9.68 4.27 6.16
C VAL A 64 -8.24 4.20 5.64
N SER A 65 -7.84 3.06 5.10
CA SER A 65 -6.50 2.86 4.57
C SER A 65 -6.56 1.96 3.34
N VAL A 66 -5.77 2.29 2.33
CA VAL A 66 -5.72 1.59 1.05
C VAL A 66 -4.29 1.32 0.60
N LEU A 67 -4.09 0.22 -0.11
CA LEU A 67 -2.83 -0.20 -0.72
C LEU A 67 -3.15 -0.90 -2.03
N THR A 68 -2.32 -0.71 -3.05
CA THR A 68 -2.47 -1.40 -4.34
C THR A 68 -1.15 -2.05 -4.74
N LEU A 69 -1.21 -3.32 -5.13
CA LEU A 69 -0.10 -4.07 -5.70
C LEU A 69 -0.39 -4.30 -7.18
N ILE A 70 0.47 -3.78 -8.04
CA ILE A 70 0.40 -3.95 -9.51
C ILE A 70 1.54 -4.87 -9.92
N LYS A 71 1.25 -5.92 -10.70
CA LYS A 71 2.31 -6.78 -11.24
C LYS A 71 3.22 -5.95 -12.14
N ASN A 72 4.50 -5.83 -11.78
CA ASN A 72 5.45 -5.00 -12.51
C ASN A 72 6.90 -5.43 -12.19
N PHE A 73 7.76 -5.43 -13.21
CA PHE A 73 9.14 -5.84 -13.07
C PHE A 73 9.92 -4.92 -12.13
N TYR A 74 10.81 -5.52 -11.34
CA TYR A 74 11.77 -4.78 -10.55
C TYR A 74 12.96 -4.39 -11.41
N ILE A 75 13.18 -3.09 -11.61
CA ILE A 75 14.18 -2.60 -12.57
C ILE A 75 15.61 -3.10 -12.30
N TYR A 76 15.93 -3.43 -11.04
CA TYR A 76 17.25 -3.94 -10.66
C TYR A 76 17.37 -5.47 -10.78
N ASN A 77 16.27 -6.18 -11.00
CA ASN A 77 16.27 -7.61 -11.33
C ASN A 77 14.93 -8.01 -11.98
N THR A 78 14.86 -7.91 -13.30
CA THR A 78 13.64 -8.16 -14.08
C THR A 78 13.23 -9.63 -14.13
N LYS A 79 14.14 -10.56 -13.77
CA LYS A 79 13.86 -12.00 -13.73
C LYS A 79 13.03 -12.41 -12.51
N LEU A 80 12.98 -11.58 -11.46
CA LEU A 80 12.23 -11.89 -10.25
C LEU A 80 10.74 -11.55 -10.42
N PRO A 81 9.81 -12.50 -10.19
CA PRO A 81 8.39 -12.20 -10.11
C PRO A 81 8.14 -11.14 -9.03
N SER A 82 7.57 -10.01 -9.43
CA SER A 82 7.53 -8.81 -8.61
C SER A 82 6.20 -8.09 -8.70
N TYR A 83 5.85 -7.42 -7.60
CA TYR A 83 4.76 -6.45 -7.55
C TYR A 83 5.27 -5.07 -7.17
N GLN A 84 4.79 -4.04 -7.85
CA GLN A 84 4.95 -2.67 -7.44
C GLN A 84 3.82 -2.25 -6.50
N LEU A 85 4.17 -1.89 -5.28
CA LEU A 85 3.28 -1.22 -4.35
C LEU A 85 3.08 0.24 -4.77
N ARG A 86 1.83 0.59 -4.99
CA ARG A 86 1.36 1.94 -5.30
C ARG A 86 0.16 2.32 -4.46
N GLY A 87 -0.10 3.62 -4.37
CA GLY A 87 -1.33 4.13 -3.75
C GLY A 87 -1.50 3.79 -2.27
N MET A 88 -0.40 3.61 -1.52
CA MET A 88 -0.46 3.41 -0.08
C MET A 88 -0.87 4.70 0.60
N ALA A 89 -2.06 4.71 1.21
CA ALA A 89 -2.62 5.90 1.84
C ALA A 89 -3.48 5.51 3.05
N THR A 90 -3.36 6.28 4.12
CA THR A 90 -4.23 6.20 5.30
C THR A 90 -4.80 7.59 5.55
N LYS A 91 -6.11 7.69 5.78
CA LYS A 91 -6.79 8.94 6.15
C LYS A 91 -6.12 9.58 7.37
N THR A 92 -5.98 10.89 7.37
CA THR A 92 -5.13 11.66 8.31
C THR A 92 -5.44 11.36 9.78
N GLU A 93 -6.72 11.31 10.12
CA GLU A 93 -7.26 11.02 11.45
C GLU A 93 -7.02 9.56 11.93
N PHE A 94 -6.61 8.68 11.01
CA PHE A 94 -6.25 7.28 11.26
C PHE A 94 -4.74 7.01 11.16
N GLN A 95 -3.91 8.03 10.88
CA GLN A 95 -2.45 7.88 10.85
C GLN A 95 -1.86 7.74 12.25
N ARG A 96 -0.61 7.24 12.33
CA ARG A 96 0.13 7.00 13.59
C ARG A 96 -0.54 6.01 14.56
N LYS A 97 -1.55 5.26 14.11
CA LYS A 97 -2.27 4.22 14.87
C LYS A 97 -1.95 2.78 14.40
N ASN A 98 -0.77 2.56 13.78
CA ASN A 98 -0.36 1.28 13.17
C ASN A 98 -1.28 0.70 12.08
N ILE A 99 -2.32 1.42 11.64
CA ILE A 99 -3.24 0.98 10.58
C ILE A 99 -2.50 0.73 9.26
N GLY A 100 -1.68 1.69 8.81
CA GLY A 100 -0.90 1.52 7.58
C GLY A 100 0.11 0.37 7.65
N LYS A 101 0.73 0.15 8.82
CA LYS A 101 1.62 -0.99 9.08
C LYS A 101 0.87 -2.32 8.95
N SER A 102 -0.28 -2.42 9.62
CA SER A 102 -1.14 -3.62 9.58
C SER A 102 -1.61 -3.93 8.16
N LEU A 103 -2.02 -2.91 7.40
CA LEU A 103 -2.41 -3.06 6.00
C LEU A 103 -1.26 -3.61 5.16
N LEU A 104 -0.07 -2.98 5.25
CA LEU A 104 1.11 -3.38 4.50
C LEU A 104 1.47 -4.84 4.78
N GLN A 105 1.63 -5.21 6.06
CA GLN A 105 2.04 -6.56 6.45
C GLN A 105 1.03 -7.62 6.00
N LYS A 106 -0.27 -7.38 6.19
CA LYS A 106 -1.32 -8.31 5.73
C LYS A 106 -1.35 -8.43 4.22
N SER A 107 -1.14 -7.35 3.48
CA SER A 107 -1.05 -7.37 2.01
C SER A 107 0.18 -8.14 1.51
N LEU A 108 1.35 -7.97 2.14
CA LEU A 108 2.56 -8.72 1.82
C LEU A 108 2.39 -10.22 2.07
N HIS A 109 1.79 -10.59 3.20
CA HIS A 109 1.49 -12.00 3.50
C HIS A 109 0.49 -12.58 2.50
N PHE A 110 -0.59 -11.86 2.20
CA PHE A 110 -1.59 -12.28 1.20
C PHE A 110 -0.93 -12.56 -0.16
N ILE A 111 -0.12 -11.64 -0.67
CA ILE A 111 0.47 -11.81 -2.01
C ILE A 111 1.50 -12.94 -2.03
N ASN A 112 2.28 -13.11 -0.96
CA ASN A 112 3.26 -14.18 -0.83
C ASN A 112 2.61 -15.57 -0.79
N LEU A 113 1.42 -15.70 -0.16
CA LEU A 113 0.68 -16.96 -0.13
C LEU A 113 -0.06 -17.28 -1.43
N ARG A 114 -0.52 -16.25 -2.16
CA ARG A 114 -1.40 -16.42 -3.33
C ARG A 114 -0.67 -16.41 -4.66
N THR A 115 0.62 -16.12 -4.66
CA THR A 115 1.42 -15.97 -5.90
C THR A 115 2.84 -16.49 -5.69
N ASN A 116 3.61 -16.60 -6.78
CA ASN A 116 5.04 -16.90 -6.75
C ASN A 116 5.93 -15.65 -6.61
N THR A 117 5.39 -14.56 -6.06
CA THR A 117 6.11 -13.29 -5.92
C THR A 117 7.37 -13.46 -5.08
N SER A 118 8.50 -13.04 -5.63
CA SER A 118 9.78 -13.01 -4.93
C SER A 118 10.01 -11.72 -4.18
N LEU A 119 9.47 -10.59 -4.66
CA LEU A 119 9.62 -9.29 -4.00
C LEU A 119 8.45 -8.34 -4.25
N VAL A 120 8.25 -7.41 -3.33
CA VAL A 120 7.39 -6.24 -3.51
C VAL A 120 8.26 -4.99 -3.46
N TRP A 121 8.13 -4.10 -4.45
CA TRP A 121 8.92 -2.86 -4.52
C TRP A 121 8.03 -1.62 -4.62
N CYS A 122 8.57 -0.46 -4.27
CA CYS A 122 7.87 0.81 -4.39
C CYS A 122 8.83 1.94 -4.75
N ASN A 123 8.26 3.02 -5.28
CA ASN A 123 8.91 4.31 -5.29
C ASN A 123 8.41 5.07 -4.05
N ALA A 124 9.18 5.02 -2.97
CA ALA A 124 8.82 5.64 -1.70
C ALA A 124 9.21 7.12 -1.71
N ARG A 125 8.28 8.01 -1.33
CA ARG A 125 8.59 9.43 -1.13
C ARG A 125 9.65 9.58 -0.04
N LYS A 126 10.54 10.55 -0.20
CA LYS A 126 11.65 10.81 0.74
C LYS A 126 11.18 10.95 2.20
N ASN A 127 10.01 11.54 2.44
CA ASN A 127 9.47 11.77 3.78
C ASN A 127 8.86 10.54 4.48
N VAL A 128 8.66 9.42 3.77
CA VAL A 128 8.09 8.18 4.34
C VAL A 128 9.05 6.99 4.29
N LEU A 129 10.33 7.22 3.99
CA LEU A 129 11.34 6.14 3.96
C LEU A 129 11.40 5.38 5.29
N ASN A 130 11.33 6.08 6.42
CA ASN A 130 11.35 5.45 7.75
C ASN A 130 10.17 4.49 7.96
N PHE A 131 8.99 4.78 7.40
CA PHE A 131 7.86 3.85 7.45
C PHE A 131 8.19 2.54 6.74
N TYR A 132 8.76 2.62 5.54
CA TYR A 132 9.13 1.44 4.77
C TYR A 132 10.30 0.68 5.41
N SER A 133 11.35 1.37 5.87
CA SER A 133 12.49 0.73 6.57
C SER A 133 12.09 0.00 7.85
N LYS A 134 11.15 0.55 8.64
CA LYS A 134 10.58 -0.12 9.82
C LYS A 134 9.72 -1.35 9.48
N ASN A 135 9.34 -1.49 8.21
CA ASN A 135 8.66 -2.66 7.66
C ASN A 135 9.60 -3.47 6.75
N GLU A 136 10.91 -3.41 7.03
CA GLU A 136 11.96 -4.24 6.43
C GLU A 136 12.20 -4.02 4.93
N PHE A 137 11.64 -2.94 4.36
CA PHE A 137 12.01 -2.54 3.01
C PHE A 137 13.43 -2.00 2.99
N LYS A 138 14.22 -2.49 2.05
CA LYS A 138 15.58 -2.05 1.77
C LYS A 138 15.57 -1.03 0.65
N LYS A 139 16.41 -0.01 0.78
CA LYS A 139 16.60 1.02 -0.23
C LYS A 139 17.46 0.48 -1.37
N GLN A 140 17.13 0.87 -2.61
CA GLN A 140 17.89 0.50 -3.79
C GLN A 140 18.14 1.73 -4.68
N GLY A 141 19.39 1.91 -5.09
CA GLY A 141 19.82 2.97 -5.99
C GLY A 141 19.75 4.38 -5.40
N SER A 142 19.78 5.36 -6.30
CA SER A 142 19.90 6.79 -5.98
C SER A 142 18.55 7.50 -5.82
N LEU A 143 18.58 8.71 -5.27
CA LEU A 143 17.40 9.56 -5.16
C LEU A 143 17.00 10.05 -6.54
N PHE A 144 15.72 10.06 -6.85
CA PHE A 144 15.22 10.58 -8.13
C PHE A 144 13.95 11.40 -7.94
N TYR A 145 13.66 12.25 -8.91
CA TYR A 145 12.49 13.12 -8.91
C TYR A 145 11.41 12.56 -9.84
N ILE A 146 10.17 12.54 -9.37
CA ILE A 146 8.99 12.25 -10.19
C ILE A 146 8.22 13.56 -10.36
N LYS A 147 8.00 13.96 -11.62
CA LYS A 147 7.26 15.20 -11.97
C LYS A 147 5.95 15.28 -11.19
N ASN A 148 5.70 16.46 -10.62
CA ASN A 148 4.53 16.80 -9.79
C ASN A 148 4.40 16.07 -8.43
N ILE A 149 5.16 15.00 -8.17
CA ILE A 149 5.04 14.21 -6.93
C ILE A 149 6.23 14.45 -5.99
N GLY A 150 7.43 14.68 -6.51
CA GLY A 150 8.62 15.02 -5.72
C GLY A 150 9.70 13.95 -5.67
N LEU A 151 10.53 14.00 -4.63
CA LEU A 151 11.72 13.15 -4.45
C LEU A 151 11.37 11.77 -3.90
N HIS A 152 11.90 10.73 -4.52
CA HIS A 152 11.66 9.32 -4.20
C HIS A 152 12.94 8.50 -4.19
N TYR A 153 12.89 7.37 -3.49
CA TYR A 153 13.81 6.26 -3.66
C TYR A 153 13.05 5.00 -4.05
N THR A 154 13.71 4.13 -4.82
CA THR A 154 13.22 2.76 -4.97
C THR A 154 13.52 2.00 -3.68
N MET A 155 12.53 1.28 -3.18
CA MET A 155 12.68 0.37 -2.04
C MET A 155 12.02 -0.96 -2.34
N TYR A 156 12.51 -2.03 -1.72
CA TYR A 156 11.97 -3.38 -1.93
C TYR A 156 11.91 -4.19 -0.65
N PHE A 157 10.94 -5.09 -0.57
CA PHE A 157 10.79 -6.12 0.44
C PHE A 157 10.95 -7.48 -0.21
N ASP A 158 11.80 -8.33 0.37
CA ASP A 158 12.05 -9.68 -0.12
C ASP A 158 11.00 -10.64 0.47
N CYS A 159 10.03 -11.04 -0.36
CA CYS A 159 8.93 -11.91 0.07
C CYS A 159 9.39 -13.30 0.50
N ARG A 160 10.58 -13.74 0.05
CA ARG A 160 11.16 -15.04 0.44
C ARG A 160 11.50 -15.09 1.93
N LEU A 161 11.66 -13.94 2.59
CA LEU A 161 11.89 -13.86 4.03
C LEU A 161 10.64 -14.26 4.84
N LEU A 162 9.43 -14.07 4.30
CA LEU A 162 8.19 -14.47 4.96
C LEU A 162 8.00 -15.99 5.03
N LYS A 163 8.66 -16.74 4.14
CA LYS A 163 8.56 -18.21 4.10
C LYS A 163 9.42 -18.89 5.17
N LYS A 164 10.36 -18.17 5.79
CA LYS A 164 11.29 -18.70 6.80
C LYS A 164 10.76 -18.68 8.24
N GLN A 165 9.51 -18.27 8.45
CA GLN A 165 8.89 -18.13 9.77
C GLN A 165 7.98 -19.32 10.15
N TYR A 166 8.01 -20.41 9.38
CA TYR A 166 7.28 -21.65 9.64
C TYR A 166 8.24 -22.83 9.52
#